data_AF-A0ABD3YN80-F1
#
_entry.id   AF-A0ABD3YN80-F1
#
_cell.length_a   1.000
_cell.length_b   1.000
_cell.length_c   1.000
_cell.angle_alpha   90.00
_cell.angle_beta   90.00
_cell.angle_gamma   90.00
#
_symmetry.space_group_name_H-M   'P 1'
#
loop_
_entity.id
_entity.type
_entity.pdbx_description
1 polymer ?
#
loop_
_entity_poly.entity_id
_entity_poly.type
_entity_poly.pdbx_seq_one_letter_code
_entity_poly.pdbx_strand_id
1 'polypeptide(L)'
;MATVNNKLADAEVAHAISLQRFSNGVVQRMIALLNRVDKDLFGQLMEAIEQMPPGSFTVQRLDQLLQSVRSLNAKAYEALGNALDEELQAYAAYEADYQHKLFLNTIPEPVQVVVPVNAVNPQQVYAAAMARPFQGKLLSEFTKDLEASRMTRVRDAIRTGFVEGETVDQMVRRIRGSRTAGYADGLLEIDRRNAEAIVRTSVNHLSNFTRQAFYAENDDLVDEWQFLATLDGRTTITCASLSGKTFPIGKGPQPPRHINCRSTSTPVIKSWEQLGLTKEEIGKGTQASMDGYVADDVTYSDWLRNKPAAFQDEVLGPTRGKLFRDGKVDIDKFTNDKGKVYTLDELKKRDEDLFERAGVAA
;
A
#
# COMPACT_ATOMS: atom_id res chain seq x y z
N MET A 1 -17.38 -2.80 -15.70
CA MET A 1 -17.07 -3.55 -14.46
C MET A 1 -15.62 -3.33 -14.10
N ALA A 2 -15.23 -3.43 -12.81
CA ALA A 2 -13.82 -3.39 -12.44
C ALA A 2 -13.08 -4.59 -13.07
N THR A 3 -12.03 -4.31 -13.83
CA THR A 3 -11.12 -5.33 -14.37
C THR A 3 -10.39 -6.07 -13.24
N VAL A 4 -9.74 -7.20 -13.53
CA VAL A 4 -8.85 -7.87 -12.57
C VAL A 4 -7.82 -6.89 -12.00
N ASN A 5 -7.20 -6.08 -12.86
CA ASN A 5 -6.24 -5.04 -12.44
C ASN A 5 -6.86 -4.00 -11.49
N ASN A 6 -8.10 -3.57 -11.74
CA ASN A 6 -8.79 -2.64 -10.83
C ASN A 6 -9.07 -3.30 -9.47
N LYS A 7 -9.52 -4.56 -9.45
CA LYS A 7 -9.78 -5.30 -8.20
C LYS A 7 -8.51 -5.49 -7.38
N LEU A 8 -7.40 -5.84 -8.04
CA LEU A 8 -6.09 -5.97 -7.40
C LEU A 8 -5.61 -4.63 -6.84
N ALA A 9 -5.72 -3.55 -7.62
CA ALA A 9 -5.34 -2.21 -7.17
C ALA A 9 -6.17 -1.75 -5.96
N ASP A 10 -7.49 -1.95 -5.99
CA ASP A 10 -8.38 -1.60 -4.87
C ASP A 10 -8.03 -2.40 -3.60
N ALA A 11 -7.78 -3.71 -3.76
CA ALA A 11 -7.36 -4.58 -2.66
C ALA A 11 -6.00 -4.14 -2.08
N GLU A 12 -5.04 -3.77 -2.93
CA GLU A 12 -3.74 -3.28 -2.49
C GLU A 12 -3.79 -1.94 -1.77
N VAL A 13 -4.68 -1.04 -2.19
CA VAL A 13 -4.93 0.22 -1.48
C VAL A 13 -5.53 -0.06 -0.09
N ALA A 14 -6.52 -0.94 0.01
CA ALA A 14 -7.12 -1.33 1.29
C ALA A 14 -6.09 -2.02 2.21
N HIS A 15 -5.26 -2.88 1.64
CA HIS A 15 -4.20 -3.58 2.36
C HIS A 15 -3.11 -2.63 2.83
N ALA A 16 -2.74 -1.62 2.04
CA ALA A 16 -1.79 -0.59 2.45
C ALA A 16 -2.28 0.19 3.68
N ILE A 17 -3.58 0.44 3.82
CA ILE A 17 -4.15 1.06 5.03
C ILE A 17 -3.99 0.12 6.24
N SER A 18 -4.26 -1.17 6.07
CA SER A 18 -4.07 -2.19 7.10
C SER A 18 -2.60 -2.31 7.52
N LEU A 19 -1.68 -2.24 6.56
CA LEU A 19 -0.24 -2.19 6.80
C LEU A 19 0.17 -0.99 7.66
N GLN A 20 -0.40 0.18 7.42
CA GLN A 20 -0.13 1.36 8.26
C GLN A 20 -0.59 1.14 9.72
N ARG A 21 -1.74 0.48 9.91
CA ARG A 21 -2.26 0.14 11.25
C ARG A 21 -1.38 -0.91 11.94
N PHE A 22 -0.97 -1.95 11.22
CA PHE A 22 -0.01 -2.94 11.72
C PHE A 22 1.31 -2.26 12.13
N SER A 23 1.86 -1.43 11.25
CA SER A 23 3.08 -0.67 11.51
C SER A 23 2.96 0.23 12.74
N ASN A 24 1.83 0.91 12.95
CA ASN A 24 1.56 1.64 14.20
C ASN A 24 1.69 0.73 15.43
N GLY A 25 1.11 -0.47 15.38
CA GLY A 25 1.20 -1.45 16.47
C GLY A 25 2.63 -1.89 16.76
N VAL A 26 3.41 -2.20 15.71
CA VAL A 26 4.85 -2.55 15.85
C VAL A 26 5.62 -1.40 16.47
N VAL A 27 5.42 -0.16 15.99
CA VAL A 27 6.04 1.05 16.56
C VAL A 27 5.76 1.16 18.06
N GLN A 28 4.51 1.03 18.49
CA GLN A 28 4.17 1.13 19.91
C GLN A 28 4.88 0.07 20.76
N ARG A 29 5.00 -1.17 20.25
CA ARG A 29 5.76 -2.23 20.94
C ARG A 29 7.26 -1.91 21.01
N MET A 30 7.86 -1.44 19.91
CA MET A 30 9.29 -1.08 19.87
C MET A 30 9.61 0.09 20.81
N ILE A 31 8.77 1.13 20.81
CA ILE A 31 8.93 2.28 21.71
C ILE A 31 8.73 1.86 23.18
N ALA A 32 7.81 0.92 23.46
CA ALA A 32 7.66 0.39 24.81
C ALA A 32 8.93 -0.31 25.31
N LEU A 33 9.69 -1.00 24.45
CA LEU A 33 10.98 -1.60 24.81
C LEU A 33 12.00 -0.54 25.22
N LEU A 34 12.10 0.56 24.46
CA LEU A 34 12.97 1.68 24.81
C LEU A 34 12.54 2.32 26.13
N ASN A 35 11.23 2.55 26.33
CA ASN A 35 10.72 3.18 27.54
C ASN A 35 10.93 2.34 28.81
N ARG A 36 11.01 1.01 28.70
CA ARG A 36 11.28 0.13 29.86
C ARG A 36 12.66 0.37 30.45
N VAL A 37 13.67 0.63 29.62
CA VAL A 37 15.05 0.86 30.09
C VAL A 37 15.30 2.29 30.51
N ASP A 38 14.45 3.24 30.10
CA ASP A 38 14.65 4.67 30.34
C ASP A 38 14.76 5.01 31.82
N LYS A 39 13.95 4.39 32.68
CA LYS A 39 13.99 4.62 34.13
C LYS A 39 15.38 4.30 34.70
N ASP A 40 15.90 3.12 34.38
CA ASP A 40 17.19 2.65 34.88
C ASP A 40 18.34 3.43 34.24
N LEU A 41 18.18 3.80 32.96
CA LEU A 41 19.12 4.64 32.23
C LEU A 41 19.26 6.01 32.88
N PHE A 42 18.16 6.66 33.25
CA PHE A 42 18.21 7.96 33.93
C PHE A 42 18.73 7.86 35.37
N GLY A 43 18.44 6.77 36.08
CA GLY A 43 19.03 6.53 37.40
C GLY A 43 20.55 6.44 37.33
N GLN A 44 21.08 5.59 36.44
CA GLN A 44 22.51 5.46 36.22
C GLN A 44 23.16 6.75 35.69
N LEU A 45 22.42 7.51 34.88
CA LEU A 45 22.89 8.79 34.38
C LEU A 45 23.04 9.83 35.50
N MET A 46 22.07 9.93 36.41
CA MET A 46 22.16 10.81 37.58
C MET A 46 23.36 10.44 38.45
N GLU A 47 23.48 9.15 38.82
CA GLU A 47 24.61 8.65 39.62
C GLU A 47 25.96 8.92 38.95
N ALA A 48 26.05 8.71 37.63
CA ALA A 48 27.27 8.96 36.87
C ALA A 48 27.68 10.44 36.87
N ILE A 49 26.72 11.36 36.75
CA ILE A 49 27.01 12.81 36.72
C ILE A 49 27.34 13.33 38.13
N GLU A 50 26.65 12.86 39.18
CA GLU A 50 26.93 13.25 40.57
C GLU A 50 28.36 12.92 41.02
N GLN A 51 28.96 11.86 40.46
CA GLN A 51 30.35 11.47 40.72
C GLN A 51 31.39 12.36 40.02
N MET A 52 30.97 13.43 39.34
CA MET A 52 31.84 14.32 38.58
C MET A 52 31.64 15.79 39.02
N PRO A 53 32.33 16.23 40.10
CA PRO A 53 32.28 17.63 40.51
C PRO A 53 32.81 18.57 39.41
N PRO A 54 32.37 19.86 39.38
CA PRO A 54 32.63 20.80 38.30
C PRO A 54 34.12 20.98 37.93
N GLY A 55 35.03 20.77 38.89
CA GLY A 55 36.48 20.87 38.68
C GLY A 55 37.17 19.60 38.15
N SER A 56 36.45 18.48 38.01
CA SER A 56 37.02 17.17 37.63
C SER A 56 36.64 16.70 36.22
N PHE A 57 35.99 17.56 35.44
CA PHE A 57 35.49 17.20 34.12
C PHE A 57 36.65 16.88 33.15
N THR A 58 36.65 15.67 32.60
CA THR A 58 37.44 15.30 31.42
C THR A 58 36.62 14.40 30.51
N VAL A 59 36.91 14.39 29.20
CA VAL A 59 36.23 13.50 28.24
C VAL A 59 36.41 12.02 28.63
N GLN A 60 37.61 11.65 29.06
CA GLN A 60 37.92 10.27 29.48
C GLN A 60 37.12 9.86 30.72
N ARG A 61 36.99 10.77 31.70
CA ARG A 61 36.23 10.51 32.92
C ARG A 61 34.73 10.40 32.64
N LEU A 62 34.19 11.29 31.80
CA LEU A 62 32.81 11.21 31.32
C LEU A 62 32.53 9.88 30.61
N ASP A 63 33.42 9.45 29.72
CA ASP A 63 33.24 8.20 28.99
C ASP A 63 33.31 6.97 29.89
N GLN A 64 34.16 6.98 30.93
CA GLN A 64 34.18 5.93 31.95
C GLN A 64 32.86 5.90 32.76
N LEU A 65 32.38 7.06 33.20
CA LEU A 65 31.17 7.15 34.01
C LEU A 65 29.90 6.78 33.22
N LEU A 66 29.90 7.00 31.90
CA LEU A 66 28.79 6.60 31.02
C LEU A 66 28.88 5.14 30.54
N GLN A 67 29.84 4.34 31.01
CA GLN A 67 30.00 2.96 30.52
C GLN A 67 28.77 2.08 30.83
N SER A 68 28.20 2.22 32.02
CA SER A 68 26.97 1.51 32.41
C SER A 68 25.76 1.94 31.56
N VAL A 69 25.59 3.25 31.37
CA VAL A 69 24.58 3.87 30.52
C VAL A 69 24.68 3.35 29.08
N ARG A 70 25.88 3.30 28.51
CA ARG A 70 26.14 2.73 27.17
C ARG A 70 25.75 1.26 27.10
N SER A 71 26.14 0.45 28.09
CA SER A 71 25.79 -0.97 28.11
C SER A 71 24.28 -1.19 28.17
N LEU A 72 23.56 -0.40 28.97
CA LEU A 72 22.11 -0.47 29.06
C LEU A 72 21.43 -0.03 27.76
N ASN A 73 21.93 1.03 27.12
CA ASN A 73 21.45 1.49 25.82
C ASN A 73 21.64 0.42 24.74
N ALA A 74 22.82 -0.20 24.67
CA ALA A 74 23.10 -1.27 23.73
C ALA A 74 22.14 -2.46 23.89
N LYS A 75 21.91 -2.91 25.13
CA LYS A 75 20.93 -3.97 25.43
C LYS A 75 19.51 -3.62 25.00
N ALA A 76 19.12 -2.35 25.16
CA ALA A 76 17.80 -1.88 24.76
C ALA A 76 17.60 -1.91 23.24
N TYR A 77 18.59 -1.47 22.48
CA TYR A 77 18.53 -1.52 21.01
C TYR A 77 18.71 -2.93 20.45
N GLU A 78 19.47 -3.80 21.13
CA GLU A 78 19.53 -5.22 20.81
C GLU A 78 18.16 -5.88 20.98
N ALA A 79 17.50 -5.65 22.13
CA ALA A 79 16.14 -6.15 22.37
C ALA A 79 15.12 -5.60 21.35
N LEU A 80 15.21 -4.32 21.00
CA LEU A 80 14.39 -3.71 19.95
C LEU A 80 14.66 -4.37 18.59
N GLY A 81 15.92 -4.57 18.23
CA GLY A 81 16.32 -5.19 16.97
C GLY A 81 15.78 -6.61 16.83
N ASN A 82 15.94 -7.42 17.88
CA ASN A 82 15.43 -8.80 17.90
C ASN A 82 13.90 -8.84 17.82
N ALA A 83 13.21 -8.00 18.59
CA ALA A 83 11.75 -7.95 18.54
C ALA A 83 11.22 -7.45 17.18
N LEU A 84 11.91 -6.50 16.55
CA LEU A 84 11.57 -6.05 15.19
C LEU A 84 11.80 -7.16 14.16
N ASP A 85 12.90 -7.92 14.28
CA ASP A 85 13.22 -9.06 13.41
C ASP A 85 12.11 -10.12 13.47
N GLU A 86 11.67 -10.50 14.67
CA GLU A 86 10.56 -11.44 14.87
C GLU A 86 9.25 -10.96 14.21
N GLU A 87 8.90 -9.68 14.39
CA GLU A 87 7.71 -9.07 13.79
C GLU A 87 7.77 -9.06 12.26
N LEU A 88 8.95 -8.76 11.70
CA LEU A 88 9.16 -8.73 10.26
C LEU A 88 9.13 -10.15 9.67
N GLN A 89 9.72 -11.15 10.32
CA GLN A 89 9.63 -12.55 9.88
C GLN A 89 8.17 -13.03 9.85
N ALA A 90 7.39 -12.77 10.90
CA ALA A 90 5.98 -13.12 10.95
C ALA A 90 5.18 -12.39 9.86
N TYR A 91 5.49 -11.11 9.64
CA TYR A 91 4.85 -10.32 8.60
C TYR A 91 5.18 -10.79 7.18
N ALA A 92 6.40 -11.24 6.90
CA ALA A 92 6.77 -11.81 5.60
C ALA A 92 5.91 -13.03 5.24
N ALA A 93 5.66 -13.91 6.22
CA ALA A 93 4.78 -15.07 6.04
C ALA A 93 3.33 -14.66 5.77
N TYR A 94 2.83 -13.68 6.53
CA TYR A 94 1.49 -13.14 6.33
C TYR A 94 1.33 -12.47 4.95
N GLU A 95 2.30 -11.65 4.53
CA GLU A 95 2.24 -10.94 3.24
C GLU A 95 2.29 -11.92 2.06
N ALA A 96 3.17 -12.93 2.11
CA ALA A 96 3.24 -13.96 1.08
C ALA A 96 1.92 -14.73 0.92
N ASP A 97 1.30 -15.14 2.03
CA ASP A 97 0.00 -15.80 2.04
C ASP A 97 -1.14 -14.89 1.57
N TYR A 98 -1.13 -13.62 1.99
CA TYR A 98 -2.10 -12.61 1.53
C TYR A 98 -2.05 -12.45 0.01
N GLN A 99 -0.87 -12.27 -0.58
CA GLN A 99 -0.70 -12.10 -2.02
C GLN A 99 -1.18 -13.33 -2.80
N HIS A 100 -0.82 -14.52 -2.33
CA HIS A 100 -1.26 -15.77 -2.93
C HIS A 100 -2.79 -15.89 -2.92
N LYS A 101 -3.44 -15.66 -1.77
CA LYS A 101 -4.90 -15.67 -1.65
C LYS A 101 -5.57 -14.58 -2.49
N LEU A 102 -4.97 -13.40 -2.58
CA LEU A 102 -5.49 -12.32 -3.40
C LEU A 102 -5.55 -12.73 -4.87
N PHE A 103 -4.50 -13.36 -5.39
CA PHE A 103 -4.46 -13.85 -6.76
C PHE A 103 -5.48 -14.96 -6.99
N LEU A 104 -5.52 -15.99 -6.12
CA LEU A 104 -6.48 -17.10 -6.23
C LEU A 104 -7.95 -16.63 -6.24
N ASN A 105 -8.27 -15.58 -5.49
CA ASN A 105 -9.63 -15.05 -5.40
C ASN A 105 -9.99 -14.06 -6.51
N THR A 106 -8.99 -13.44 -7.16
CA THR A 106 -9.22 -12.34 -8.11
C THR A 106 -9.04 -12.79 -9.56
N ILE A 107 -8.10 -13.71 -9.82
CA ILE A 107 -7.85 -14.27 -11.14
C ILE A 107 -8.96 -15.31 -11.44
N PRO A 108 -9.59 -15.29 -12.63
CA PRO A 108 -10.62 -16.28 -12.97
C PRO A 108 -10.07 -17.71 -12.99
N GLU A 109 -10.86 -18.68 -12.52
CA GLU A 109 -10.49 -20.11 -12.49
C GLU A 109 -9.99 -20.65 -13.85
N PRO A 110 -10.60 -20.33 -15.01
CA PRO A 110 -10.07 -20.80 -16.30
C PRO A 110 -8.65 -20.33 -16.60
N VAL A 111 -8.27 -19.14 -16.11
CA VAL A 111 -6.90 -18.64 -16.24
C VAL A 111 -5.95 -19.44 -15.35
N GLN A 112 -6.37 -19.73 -14.11
CA GLN A 112 -5.56 -20.49 -13.15
C GLN A 112 -5.29 -21.93 -13.57
N VAL A 113 -6.17 -22.52 -14.40
CA VAL A 113 -5.96 -23.87 -14.97
C VAL A 113 -4.81 -23.89 -15.97
N VAL A 114 -4.64 -22.81 -16.75
CA VAL A 114 -3.58 -22.71 -17.77
C VAL A 114 -2.29 -22.18 -17.17
N VAL A 115 -2.40 -21.20 -16.27
CA VAL A 115 -1.26 -20.54 -15.63
C VAL A 115 -1.47 -20.57 -14.12
N PRO A 116 -0.85 -21.52 -13.40
CA PRO A 116 -1.08 -21.70 -11.97
C PRO A 116 -0.50 -20.54 -11.17
N VAL A 117 -1.18 -20.15 -10.10
CA VAL A 117 -0.65 -19.15 -9.16
C VAL A 117 0.36 -19.82 -8.24
N ASN A 118 1.60 -19.37 -8.28
CA ASN A 118 2.70 -19.87 -7.47
C ASN A 118 2.80 -19.12 -6.14
N ALA A 119 3.14 -19.84 -5.07
CA ALA A 119 3.45 -19.26 -3.77
C ALA A 119 4.95 -19.00 -3.63
N VAL A 120 5.32 -17.99 -2.83
CA VAL A 120 6.72 -17.70 -2.49
C VAL A 120 7.09 -18.24 -1.11
N ASN A 121 8.34 -18.63 -0.92
CA ASN A 121 8.86 -19.07 0.38
C ASN A 121 9.12 -17.85 1.30
N PRO A 122 8.40 -17.70 2.43
CA PRO A 122 8.54 -16.52 3.28
C PRO A 122 9.93 -16.32 3.87
N GLN A 123 10.62 -17.40 4.24
CA GLN A 123 11.95 -17.32 4.83
C GLN A 123 12.99 -16.86 3.81
N GLN A 124 12.89 -17.32 2.56
CA GLN A 124 13.77 -16.86 1.48
C GLN A 124 13.51 -15.38 1.14
N VAL A 125 12.24 -14.98 1.05
CA VAL A 125 11.86 -13.58 0.80
C VAL A 125 12.36 -12.68 1.93
N TYR A 126 12.18 -13.09 3.18
CA TYR A 126 12.68 -12.36 4.35
C TYR A 126 14.20 -12.16 4.29
N ALA A 127 14.95 -13.26 4.09
CA ALA A 127 16.40 -13.21 4.01
C ALA A 127 16.88 -12.29 2.87
N ALA A 128 16.23 -12.37 1.70
CA ALA A 128 16.55 -11.52 0.56
C ALA A 128 16.20 -10.03 0.81
N ALA A 129 15.08 -9.75 1.49
CA ALA A 129 14.69 -8.38 1.87
C ALA A 129 15.71 -7.75 2.82
N MET A 130 16.20 -8.53 3.79
CA MET A 130 17.18 -8.10 4.79
C MET A 130 18.58 -7.92 4.22
N ALA A 131 18.92 -8.65 3.14
CA ALA A 131 20.18 -8.50 2.42
C ALA A 131 20.20 -7.30 1.46
N ARG A 132 19.05 -6.64 1.23
CA ARG A 132 18.96 -5.47 0.35
C ARG A 132 18.97 -4.17 1.14
N PRO A 133 19.82 -3.21 0.75
CA PRO A 133 19.79 -1.89 1.36
C PRO A 133 18.51 -1.15 0.96
N PHE A 134 17.92 -0.46 1.93
CA PHE A 134 16.87 0.53 1.68
C PHE A 134 17.34 1.86 2.27
N GLN A 135 17.10 2.95 1.54
CA GLN A 135 17.64 4.27 1.93
C GLN A 135 19.18 4.27 2.14
N GLY A 136 19.88 3.43 1.37
CA GLY A 136 21.35 3.33 1.38
C GLY A 136 21.95 2.49 2.51
N LYS A 137 21.14 1.81 3.34
CA LYS A 137 21.61 1.00 4.48
C LYS A 137 20.79 -0.28 4.65
N LEU A 138 21.38 -1.28 5.27
CA LEU A 138 20.69 -2.47 5.76
C LEU A 138 19.91 -2.15 7.04
N LEU A 139 18.90 -2.96 7.35
CA LEU A 139 18.14 -2.80 8.60
C LEU A 139 19.05 -2.90 9.84
N SER A 140 20.00 -3.83 9.81
CA SER A 140 20.98 -4.04 10.89
C SER A 140 21.94 -2.87 11.08
N GLU A 141 22.15 -2.04 10.05
CA GLU A 141 22.94 -0.81 10.17
C GLU A 141 22.11 0.31 10.80
N PHE A 142 20.82 0.42 10.46
CA PHE A 142 19.94 1.40 11.09
C PHE A 142 19.80 1.19 12.60
N THR A 143 19.65 -0.05 13.07
CA THR A 143 19.55 -0.32 14.52
C THR A 143 20.81 0.09 15.27
N LYS A 144 22.00 -0.17 14.69
CA LYS A 144 23.30 0.28 15.22
C LYS A 144 23.43 1.80 15.23
N ASP A 145 23.00 2.47 14.16
CA ASP A 145 23.08 3.92 14.06
C ASP A 145 22.15 4.62 15.06
N LEU A 146 20.96 4.06 15.31
CA LEU A 146 20.04 4.57 16.32
C LEU A 146 20.66 4.50 17.73
N GLU A 147 21.25 3.35 18.08
CA GLU A 147 21.98 3.14 19.34
C GLU A 147 23.09 4.18 19.52
N ALA A 148 23.99 4.29 18.54
CA ALA A 148 25.14 5.18 18.60
C ALA A 148 24.74 6.66 18.63
N SER A 149 23.71 7.03 17.87
CA SER A 149 23.21 8.41 17.81
C SER A 149 22.58 8.84 19.14
N ARG A 150 21.87 7.93 19.82
CA ARG A 150 21.32 8.19 21.16
C ARG A 150 22.41 8.47 22.16
N MET A 151 23.45 7.63 22.21
CA MET A 151 24.57 7.82 23.13
C MET A 151 25.35 9.10 22.84
N THR A 152 25.47 9.47 21.57
CA THR A 152 26.11 10.74 21.18
C THR A 152 25.31 11.93 21.70
N ARG A 153 23.98 11.94 21.51
CA ARG A 153 23.10 12.99 22.09
C ARG A 153 23.21 13.09 23.60
N VAL A 154 23.20 11.96 24.31
CA VAL A 154 23.35 11.93 25.77
C VAL A 154 24.69 12.54 26.18
N ARG A 155 25.79 12.11 25.53
CA ARG A 155 27.13 12.62 25.84
C ARG A 155 27.25 14.13 25.59
N ASP A 156 26.73 14.60 24.46
CA ASP A 156 26.82 16.00 24.09
C ASP A 156 25.96 16.89 24.98
N ALA A 157 24.77 16.44 25.37
CA ALA A 157 23.92 17.16 26.33
C ALA A 157 24.60 17.35 27.69
N ILE A 158 25.30 16.33 28.19
CA ILE A 158 26.06 16.40 29.44
C ILE A 158 27.23 17.38 29.28
N ARG A 159 28.00 17.27 28.19
CA ARG A 159 29.10 18.21 27.89
C ARG A 159 28.63 19.66 27.90
N THR A 160 27.53 19.93 27.20
CA THR A 160 26.93 21.27 27.17
C THR A 160 26.51 21.71 28.57
N GLY A 161 25.85 20.86 29.35
CA GLY A 161 25.44 21.19 30.70
C GLY A 161 26.61 21.50 31.65
N PHE A 162 27.71 20.75 31.55
CA PHE A 162 28.94 21.06 32.29
C PHE A 162 29.52 22.43 31.92
N VAL A 163 29.57 22.76 30.62
CA VAL A 163 30.07 24.06 30.13
C VAL A 163 29.18 25.21 30.57
N GLU A 164 27.86 24.99 30.61
CA GLU A 164 26.85 25.98 31.00
C GLU A 164 26.67 26.09 32.52
N GLY A 165 27.32 25.24 33.32
CA GLY A 165 27.17 25.22 34.78
C GLY A 165 25.81 24.71 35.25
N GLU A 166 25.15 23.85 34.46
CA GLU A 166 23.87 23.23 34.81
C GLU A 166 23.98 22.28 36.00
N THR A 167 22.91 22.19 36.80
CA THR A 167 22.78 21.14 37.81
C THR A 167 22.53 19.78 37.15
N VAL A 168 22.78 18.70 37.90
CA VAL A 168 22.49 17.32 37.44
C VAL A 168 21.03 17.19 37.00
N ASP A 169 20.10 17.75 37.78
CA ASP A 169 18.67 17.72 37.46
C ASP A 169 18.34 18.47 36.17
N GLN A 170 19.00 19.60 35.91
CA GLN A 170 18.81 20.36 34.66
C GLN A 170 19.29 19.56 33.45
N MET A 171 20.48 18.96 33.53
CA MET A 171 21.03 18.11 32.47
C MET A 171 20.14 16.89 32.20
N VAL A 172 19.73 16.17 33.25
CA VAL A 172 18.88 14.99 33.12
C VAL A 172 17.50 15.37 32.59
N ARG A 173 16.94 16.51 33.01
CA ARG A 173 15.67 17.02 32.47
C ARG A 173 15.78 17.40 30.99
N ARG A 174 16.88 18.01 30.55
CA ARG A 174 17.14 18.31 29.13
C ARG A 174 17.16 17.03 28.28
N ILE A 175 17.78 15.97 28.80
CA ILE A 175 17.87 14.67 28.09
C ILE A 175 16.51 13.96 28.08
N ARG A 176 15.87 13.84 29.25
CA ARG A 176 14.61 13.09 29.44
C ARG A 176 13.38 13.80 28.92
N GLY A 177 13.32 15.11 29.08
CA GLY A 177 12.09 15.90 28.99
C GLY A 177 11.35 16.00 30.33
N SER A 178 10.27 16.77 30.33
CA SER A 178 9.40 17.05 31.46
C SER A 178 8.11 16.23 31.44
N ARG A 179 7.64 15.83 32.62
CA ARG A 179 6.36 15.11 32.77
C ARG A 179 5.17 15.91 32.26
N THR A 180 5.19 17.22 32.46
CA THR A 180 4.13 18.14 32.03
C THR A 180 3.98 18.17 30.50
N ALA A 181 5.08 17.99 29.76
CA ALA A 181 5.07 17.90 28.29
C ALA A 181 4.98 16.46 27.79
N GLY A 182 4.71 15.47 28.66
CA GLY A 182 4.73 14.06 28.29
C GLY A 182 6.10 13.60 27.77
N TYR A 183 7.19 14.26 28.20
CA TYR A 183 8.57 14.05 27.74
C TYR A 183 8.88 14.45 26.29
N ALA A 184 7.94 15.08 25.59
CA ALA A 184 8.11 15.49 24.19
C ALA A 184 9.17 16.59 23.99
N ASP A 185 9.54 17.29 25.06
CA ASP A 185 10.59 18.32 25.12
C ASP A 185 12.00 17.76 25.38
N GLY A 186 12.14 16.44 25.56
CA GLY A 186 13.42 15.78 25.82
C GLY A 186 14.21 15.48 24.54
N LEU A 187 15.54 15.50 24.63
CA LEU A 187 16.41 15.10 23.52
C LEU A 187 16.17 13.66 23.05
N LEU A 188 15.82 12.75 23.98
CA LEU A 188 15.52 11.36 23.62
C LEU A 188 14.22 11.19 22.83
N GLU A 189 13.38 12.22 22.73
CA GLU A 189 12.23 12.18 21.84
C GLU A 189 12.64 12.21 20.36
N ILE A 190 13.82 12.74 20.04
CA ILE A 190 14.41 12.62 18.71
C ILE A 190 14.71 11.14 18.40
N ASP A 191 15.26 10.41 19.38
CA ASP A 191 15.55 8.98 19.26
C ASP A 191 14.30 8.14 19.03
N ARG A 192 13.21 8.44 19.76
CA ARG A 192 11.93 7.75 19.60
C ARG A 192 11.33 7.98 18.21
N ARG A 193 11.30 9.22 17.75
CA ARG A 193 10.81 9.56 16.40
C ARG A 193 11.64 8.92 15.30
N ASN A 194 12.96 8.84 15.48
CA ASN A 194 13.84 8.15 14.53
C ASN A 194 13.57 6.65 14.53
N ALA A 195 13.45 6.01 15.69
CA ALA A 195 13.13 4.59 15.80
C ALA A 195 11.77 4.29 15.15
N GLU A 196 10.74 5.10 15.41
CA GLU A 196 9.44 5.00 14.75
C GLU A 196 9.58 5.06 13.22
N ALA A 197 10.32 6.05 12.72
CA ALA A 197 10.49 6.25 11.28
C ALA A 197 11.20 5.06 10.61
N ILE A 198 12.21 4.49 11.27
CA ILE A 198 12.89 3.28 10.79
C ILE A 198 11.94 2.10 10.79
N VAL A 199 11.27 1.80 11.90
CA VAL A 199 10.31 0.67 11.99
C VAL A 199 9.26 0.73 10.88
N ARG A 200 8.66 1.91 10.66
CA ARG A 200 7.68 2.12 9.57
C ARG A 200 8.26 1.84 8.20
N THR A 201 9.48 2.32 7.97
CA THR A 201 10.17 2.16 6.68
C THR A 201 10.56 0.69 6.47
N SER A 202 11.01 -0.03 7.50
CA SER A 202 11.34 -1.44 7.45
C SER A 202 10.14 -2.31 7.08
N VAL A 203 8.99 -2.05 7.74
CA VAL A 203 7.74 -2.75 7.44
C VAL A 203 7.30 -2.48 5.99
N ASN A 204 7.35 -1.22 5.53
CA ASN A 204 7.02 -0.87 4.15
C ASN A 204 7.97 -1.52 3.12
N HIS A 205 9.28 -1.53 3.42
CA HIS A 205 10.31 -2.19 2.60
C HIS A 205 10.04 -3.68 2.44
N LEU A 206 9.85 -4.40 3.55
CA LEU A 206 9.57 -5.83 3.49
C LEU A 206 8.27 -6.13 2.74
N SER A 207 7.24 -5.32 2.97
CA SER A 207 5.93 -5.47 2.33
C SER A 207 6.02 -5.31 0.81
N ASN A 208 6.69 -4.27 0.31
CA ASN A 208 6.88 -4.08 -1.13
C ASN A 208 7.84 -5.10 -1.72
N PHE A 209 8.90 -5.47 -1.01
CA PHE A 209 9.83 -6.50 -1.46
C PHE A 209 9.13 -7.85 -1.63
N THR A 210 8.28 -8.24 -0.67
CA THR A 210 7.52 -9.49 -0.71
C THR A 210 6.57 -9.53 -1.91
N ARG A 211 5.85 -8.43 -2.16
CA ARG A 211 5.02 -8.29 -3.38
C ARG A 211 5.83 -8.47 -4.65
N GLN A 212 6.97 -7.80 -4.76
CA GLN A 212 7.81 -7.86 -5.96
C GLN A 212 8.40 -9.26 -6.19
N ALA A 213 8.77 -9.95 -5.10
CA ALA A 213 9.17 -11.35 -5.18
C ALA A 213 8.00 -12.25 -5.64
N PHE A 214 6.80 -12.02 -5.10
CA PHE A 214 5.60 -12.74 -5.52
C PHE A 214 5.24 -12.50 -6.99
N TYR A 215 5.32 -11.25 -7.47
CA TYR A 215 5.11 -10.93 -8.87
C TYR A 215 6.15 -11.60 -9.77
N ALA A 216 7.41 -11.67 -9.33
CA ALA A 216 8.48 -12.34 -10.08
C ALA A 216 8.29 -13.86 -10.16
N GLU A 217 7.75 -14.49 -9.12
CA GLU A 217 7.41 -15.92 -9.11
C GLU A 217 6.18 -16.25 -9.99
N ASN A 218 5.41 -15.22 -10.36
CA ASN A 218 4.20 -15.31 -11.18
C ASN A 218 4.34 -14.42 -12.44
N ASP A 219 5.54 -14.35 -13.03
CA ASP A 219 5.82 -13.53 -14.22
C ASP A 219 5.19 -14.09 -15.50
N ASP A 220 4.64 -15.30 -15.43
CA ASP A 220 3.75 -15.92 -16.40
C ASP A 220 2.37 -15.24 -16.41
N LEU A 221 1.86 -14.82 -15.25
CA LEU A 221 0.60 -14.06 -15.07
C LEU A 221 0.79 -12.54 -15.11
N VAL A 222 1.85 -12.04 -14.48
CA VAL A 222 2.09 -10.60 -14.29
C VAL A 222 2.94 -10.07 -15.45
N ASP A 223 2.51 -8.97 -16.08
CA ASP A 223 3.26 -8.30 -17.14
C ASP A 223 4.24 -7.28 -16.54
N GLU A 224 3.69 -6.38 -15.72
CA GLU A 224 4.39 -5.27 -15.09
C GLU A 224 3.87 -5.06 -13.66
N TRP A 225 4.51 -4.18 -12.91
CA TRP A 225 3.93 -3.64 -11.68
C TRP A 225 3.71 -2.14 -11.80
N GLN A 226 2.66 -1.64 -11.15
CA GLN A 226 2.32 -0.23 -11.11
C GLN A 226 2.63 0.36 -9.73
N PHE A 227 3.21 1.56 -9.73
CA PHE A 227 3.48 2.31 -8.51
C PHE A 227 2.20 3.01 -8.02
N LEU A 228 1.77 2.69 -6.80
CA LEU A 228 0.60 3.29 -6.17
C LEU A 228 1.03 4.26 -5.06
N ALA A 229 1.00 5.55 -5.38
CA ALA A 229 1.20 6.58 -4.36
C ALA A 229 -0.06 6.72 -3.50
N THR A 230 0.12 6.97 -2.20
CA THR A 230 -1.01 7.36 -1.34
C THR A 230 -1.57 8.71 -1.83
N LEU A 231 -2.86 8.81 -2.10
CA LEU A 231 -3.46 10.05 -2.58
C LEU A 231 -3.89 10.94 -1.40
N ASP A 232 -2.93 11.62 -0.77
CA ASP A 232 -3.20 12.59 0.29
C ASP A 232 -2.19 13.76 0.32
N GLY A 233 -2.42 14.74 1.20
CA GLY A 233 -1.58 15.93 1.32
C GLY A 233 -0.19 15.70 1.95
N ARG A 234 0.16 14.47 2.34
CA ARG A 234 1.47 14.12 2.92
C ARG A 234 2.35 13.34 1.95
N THR A 235 1.83 12.99 0.78
CA THR A 235 2.60 12.31 -0.26
C THR A 235 3.61 13.25 -0.88
N THR A 236 4.86 12.82 -0.93
CA THR A 236 5.98 13.61 -1.48
C THR A 236 5.86 13.71 -3.00
N ILE A 237 6.41 14.79 -3.58
CA ILE A 237 6.48 14.96 -5.04
C ILE A 237 7.20 13.76 -5.70
N THR A 238 8.23 13.21 -5.05
CA THR A 238 8.91 12.00 -5.49
C THR A 238 7.93 10.83 -5.70
N CYS A 239 7.07 10.55 -4.72
CA CYS A 239 6.07 9.49 -4.86
C CYS A 239 4.93 9.88 -5.82
N ALA A 240 4.44 11.12 -5.74
CA ALA A 240 3.35 11.60 -6.60
C ALA A 240 3.72 11.53 -8.08
N SER A 241 4.96 11.88 -8.44
CA SER A 241 5.49 11.80 -9.81
C SER A 241 5.57 10.37 -10.38
N LEU A 242 5.49 9.35 -9.52
CA LEU A 242 5.50 7.95 -9.89
C LEU A 242 4.11 7.33 -9.90
N SER A 243 3.10 8.04 -9.35
CA SER A 243 1.74 7.52 -9.23
C SER A 243 1.18 7.05 -10.58
N GLY A 244 0.74 5.79 -10.64
CA GLY A 244 0.16 5.19 -11.83
C GLY A 244 1.16 4.74 -12.90
N LYS A 245 2.46 5.04 -12.75
CA LYS A 245 3.48 4.55 -13.70
C LYS A 245 3.71 3.06 -13.52
N THR A 246 3.85 2.37 -14.64
CA THR A 246 4.18 0.94 -14.68
C THR A 246 5.66 0.72 -14.95
N PHE A 247 6.17 -0.41 -14.48
CA PHE A 247 7.57 -0.81 -14.63
C PHE A 247 7.65 -2.33 -14.80
N PRO A 248 8.64 -2.84 -15.53
CA PRO A 248 8.91 -4.28 -15.57
C PRO A 248 9.19 -4.83 -14.17
N ILE A 249 8.84 -6.10 -13.96
CA ILE A 249 9.08 -6.80 -12.69
C ILE A 249 10.57 -6.76 -12.33
N GLY A 250 10.85 -6.47 -11.06
CA GLY A 250 12.22 -6.33 -10.56
C GLY A 250 12.96 -5.06 -11.01
N LYS A 251 12.33 -4.20 -11.82
CA LYS A 251 12.87 -2.90 -12.26
C LYS A 251 12.07 -1.75 -11.69
N GLY A 252 12.63 -0.55 -11.80
CA GLY A 252 11.97 0.69 -11.42
C GLY A 252 12.14 1.10 -9.95
N PRO A 253 11.67 2.31 -9.59
CA PRO A 253 11.83 2.88 -8.26
C PRO A 253 10.79 2.30 -7.28
N GLN A 254 11.09 1.15 -6.69
CA GLN A 254 10.20 0.50 -5.71
C GLN A 254 10.07 1.31 -4.40
N PRO A 255 8.88 1.34 -3.76
CA PRO A 255 8.74 1.85 -2.40
C PRO A 255 9.47 0.95 -1.38
N PRO A 256 9.92 1.50 -0.23
CA PRO A 256 9.82 2.89 0.19
C PRO A 256 10.85 3.79 -0.52
N ARG A 257 10.39 4.91 -1.07
CA ARG A 257 11.26 5.90 -1.76
C ARG A 257 12.02 6.82 -0.82
N HIS A 258 11.50 6.99 0.39
CA HIS A 258 12.05 7.83 1.44
C HIS A 258 11.65 7.26 2.80
N ILE A 259 12.29 7.74 3.86
CA ILE A 259 11.85 7.48 5.24
C ILE A 259 10.38 7.89 5.39
N ASN A 260 9.58 7.06 6.07
CA ASN A 260 8.14 7.23 6.24
C ASN A 260 7.32 7.24 4.92
N CYS A 261 7.82 6.59 3.86
CA CYS A 261 7.02 6.35 2.67
C CYS A 261 5.80 5.47 2.98
N ARG A 262 4.65 5.80 2.36
CA ARG A 262 3.37 5.05 2.50
C ARG A 262 2.85 4.51 1.18
N SER A 263 3.56 4.78 0.08
CA SER A 263 3.26 4.23 -1.23
C SER A 263 3.44 2.71 -1.23
N THR A 264 2.73 2.06 -2.15
CA THR A 264 2.73 0.61 -2.35
C THR A 264 2.89 0.29 -3.85
N SER A 265 2.79 -0.99 -4.20
CA SER A 265 2.78 -1.49 -5.58
C SER A 265 1.60 -2.43 -5.81
N THR A 266 1.08 -2.45 -7.04
CA THR A 266 0.06 -3.40 -7.51
C THR A 266 0.56 -4.09 -8.77
N PRO A 267 0.20 -5.35 -9.04
CA PRO A 267 0.56 -5.99 -10.31
C PRO A 267 -0.32 -5.44 -11.44
N VAL A 268 0.18 -5.57 -12.67
CA VAL A 268 -0.59 -5.46 -13.91
C VAL A 268 -0.58 -6.85 -14.55
N ILE A 269 -1.74 -7.50 -14.54
CA ILE A 269 -1.93 -8.84 -15.10
C ILE A 269 -1.99 -8.74 -16.62
N LYS A 270 -1.35 -9.71 -17.28
CA LYS A 270 -1.39 -9.90 -18.73
C LYS A 270 -2.83 -10.02 -19.23
N SER A 271 -3.07 -9.57 -20.46
CA SER A 271 -4.34 -9.83 -21.14
C SER A 271 -4.50 -11.33 -21.41
N TRP A 272 -5.73 -11.77 -21.61
CA TRP A 272 -6.00 -13.16 -21.98
C TRP A 272 -5.30 -13.59 -23.27
N GLU A 273 -5.14 -12.67 -24.23
CA GLU A 273 -4.43 -12.92 -25.48
C GLU A 273 -2.94 -13.19 -25.21
N GLN A 274 -2.32 -12.41 -24.31
CA GLN A 274 -0.94 -12.61 -23.88
C GLN A 274 -0.77 -13.93 -23.10
N LEU A 275 -1.83 -14.44 -22.49
CA LEU A 275 -1.87 -15.75 -21.80
C LEU A 275 -2.23 -16.91 -22.74
N GLY A 276 -2.48 -16.65 -24.02
CA GLY A 276 -2.85 -17.67 -25.00
C GLY A 276 -4.29 -18.20 -24.86
N LEU A 277 -5.16 -17.46 -24.19
CA LEU A 277 -6.55 -17.81 -23.94
C LEU A 277 -7.51 -17.08 -24.90
N THR A 278 -8.58 -17.76 -25.26
CA THR A 278 -9.70 -17.21 -26.04
C THR A 278 -10.77 -16.59 -25.14
N LYS A 279 -11.61 -15.72 -25.70
CA LYS A 279 -12.71 -15.06 -24.97
C LYS A 279 -13.73 -16.10 -24.48
N GLU A 280 -13.90 -17.19 -25.22
CA GLU A 280 -14.80 -18.29 -24.90
C GLU A 280 -14.31 -19.10 -23.69
N GLU A 281 -13.00 -19.28 -23.53
CA GLU A 281 -12.39 -20.04 -22.42
C GLU A 281 -12.47 -19.33 -21.07
N ILE A 282 -12.45 -17.99 -21.05
CA ILE A 282 -12.53 -17.19 -19.83
C ILE A 282 -13.98 -16.98 -19.35
N GLY A 283 -14.95 -17.27 -20.22
CA GLY A 283 -16.35 -16.97 -20.00
C GLY A 283 -16.70 -15.50 -20.28
N LYS A 284 -17.99 -15.25 -20.50
CA LYS A 284 -18.48 -13.88 -20.76
C LYS A 284 -18.42 -13.06 -19.48
N GLY A 285 -17.88 -11.85 -19.55
CA GLY A 285 -17.99 -10.91 -18.44
C GLY A 285 -19.44 -10.55 -18.20
N THR A 286 -19.72 -9.81 -17.13
CA THR A 286 -21.05 -9.23 -16.93
C THR A 286 -21.00 -7.70 -16.93
N GLN A 287 -22.13 -7.05 -17.17
CA GLN A 287 -22.31 -5.61 -17.09
C GLN A 287 -23.57 -5.32 -16.27
N ALA A 288 -23.60 -4.15 -15.64
CA ALA A 288 -24.76 -3.74 -14.86
C ALA A 288 -25.93 -3.40 -15.79
N SER A 289 -27.11 -3.88 -15.45
CA SER A 289 -28.38 -3.51 -16.07
C SER A 289 -29.41 -3.20 -14.98
N MET A 290 -30.55 -2.62 -15.38
CA MET A 290 -31.65 -2.27 -14.48
C MET A 290 -32.21 -3.50 -13.73
N ASP A 291 -32.14 -4.69 -14.32
CA ASP A 291 -32.66 -5.94 -13.75
C ASP A 291 -31.58 -6.79 -13.06
N GLY A 292 -30.43 -6.19 -12.76
CA GLY A 292 -29.25 -6.89 -12.26
C GLY A 292 -28.19 -7.09 -13.34
N TYR A 293 -27.23 -7.97 -13.08
CA TYR A 293 -26.10 -8.19 -13.98
C TYR A 293 -26.51 -9.02 -15.21
N VAL A 294 -26.13 -8.56 -16.40
CA VAL A 294 -26.29 -9.28 -17.68
C VAL A 294 -24.92 -9.55 -18.28
N ALA A 295 -24.78 -10.43 -19.29
CA ALA A 295 -23.48 -10.64 -19.94
C ALA A 295 -22.98 -9.34 -20.62
N ASP A 296 -21.66 -9.15 -20.64
CA ASP A 296 -20.99 -7.92 -21.11
C ASP A 296 -21.05 -7.70 -22.62
N ASP A 297 -21.45 -8.73 -23.38
CA ASP A 297 -21.69 -8.69 -24.82
C ASP A 297 -23.16 -8.44 -25.18
N VAL A 298 -24.07 -8.35 -24.20
CA VAL A 298 -25.49 -8.02 -24.42
C VAL A 298 -25.60 -6.55 -24.85
N THR A 299 -26.12 -6.28 -26.04
CA THR A 299 -26.37 -4.90 -26.47
C THR A 299 -27.62 -4.33 -25.80
N TYR A 300 -27.80 -3.00 -25.83
CA TYR A 300 -29.03 -2.38 -25.33
C TYR A 300 -30.28 -2.88 -26.09
N SER A 301 -30.15 -3.14 -27.41
CA SER A 301 -31.22 -3.77 -28.20
C SER A 301 -31.53 -5.19 -27.69
N ASP A 302 -30.52 -6.03 -27.46
CA ASP A 302 -30.71 -7.39 -26.93
C ASP A 302 -31.39 -7.39 -25.55
N TRP A 303 -30.98 -6.46 -24.69
CA TRP A 303 -31.59 -6.27 -23.38
C TRP A 303 -33.05 -5.82 -23.48
N LEU A 304 -33.35 -4.82 -24.34
CA LEU A 304 -34.70 -4.29 -24.48
C LEU A 304 -35.66 -5.29 -25.13
N ARG A 305 -35.18 -6.15 -26.05
CA ARG A 305 -35.98 -7.23 -26.67
C ARG A 305 -36.55 -8.21 -25.64
N ASN A 306 -35.84 -8.43 -24.54
CA ASN A 306 -36.25 -9.32 -23.46
C ASN A 306 -37.24 -8.67 -22.47
N LYS A 307 -37.70 -7.43 -22.72
CA LYS A 307 -38.68 -6.72 -21.87
C LYS A 307 -40.12 -6.90 -22.34
N PRO A 308 -41.12 -6.79 -21.44
CA PRO A 308 -42.52 -6.76 -21.85
C PRO A 308 -42.81 -5.63 -22.85
N ALA A 309 -43.74 -5.85 -23.79
CA ALA A 309 -44.08 -4.87 -24.84
C ALA A 309 -44.42 -3.48 -24.27
N ALA A 310 -45.15 -3.41 -23.15
CA ALA A 310 -45.49 -2.16 -22.48
C ALA A 310 -44.25 -1.36 -22.05
N PHE A 311 -43.21 -2.04 -21.55
CA PHE A 311 -41.95 -1.41 -21.15
C PHE A 311 -41.15 -0.94 -22.37
N GLN A 312 -41.16 -1.72 -23.45
CA GLN A 312 -40.50 -1.30 -24.70
C GLN A 312 -41.18 -0.06 -25.30
N ASP A 313 -42.50 0.05 -25.19
CA ASP A 313 -43.26 1.23 -25.62
C ASP A 313 -43.03 2.44 -24.71
N GLU A 314 -42.76 2.23 -23.41
CA GLU A 314 -42.33 3.29 -22.49
C GLU A 314 -40.97 3.88 -22.90
N VAL A 315 -40.01 3.00 -23.27
CA VAL A 315 -38.65 3.42 -23.64
C VAL A 315 -38.60 4.07 -25.02
N LEU A 316 -39.28 3.52 -26.03
CA LEU A 316 -39.17 3.94 -27.43
C LEU A 316 -40.36 4.78 -27.93
N GLY A 317 -41.45 4.82 -27.18
CA GLY A 317 -42.77 5.23 -27.66
C GLY A 317 -43.48 4.09 -28.42
N PRO A 318 -44.82 4.12 -28.52
CA PRO A 318 -45.62 3.00 -29.03
C PRO A 318 -45.30 2.62 -30.49
N THR A 319 -45.08 3.61 -31.36
CA THR A 319 -44.78 3.36 -32.78
C THR A 319 -43.39 2.73 -32.98
N ARG A 320 -42.34 3.29 -32.35
CA ARG A 320 -40.98 2.73 -32.46
C ARG A 320 -40.84 1.42 -31.70
N GLY A 321 -41.53 1.27 -30.57
CA GLY A 321 -41.60 0.02 -29.84
C GLY A 321 -42.21 -1.10 -30.68
N LYS A 322 -43.29 -0.81 -31.43
CA LYS A 322 -43.86 -1.77 -32.37
C LYS A 322 -42.94 -2.09 -33.54
N LEU A 323 -42.25 -1.10 -34.13
CA LEU A 323 -41.22 -1.34 -35.17
C LEU A 323 -40.04 -2.18 -34.64
N PHE A 324 -39.62 -1.94 -33.41
CA PHE A 324 -38.54 -2.68 -32.75
C PHE A 324 -38.91 -4.16 -32.53
N ARG A 325 -40.14 -4.44 -32.10
CA ARG A 325 -40.66 -5.81 -31.89
C ARG A 325 -40.99 -6.53 -33.19
N ASP A 326 -41.88 -5.93 -33.98
CA ASP A 326 -42.55 -6.60 -35.09
C ASP A 326 -41.78 -6.42 -36.40
N GLY A 327 -41.18 -5.24 -36.58
CA GLY A 327 -40.29 -4.94 -37.70
C GLY A 327 -38.87 -5.48 -37.53
N LYS A 328 -38.54 -6.05 -36.36
CA LYS A 328 -37.19 -6.55 -35.98
C LYS A 328 -36.07 -5.52 -36.24
N VAL A 329 -36.39 -4.26 -36.02
CA VAL A 329 -35.45 -3.14 -36.17
C VAL A 329 -34.63 -3.00 -34.88
N ASP A 330 -33.33 -2.75 -34.98
CA ASP A 330 -32.48 -2.42 -33.82
C ASP A 330 -32.49 -0.90 -33.54
N ILE A 331 -32.18 -0.51 -32.31
CA ILE A 331 -32.34 0.89 -31.84
C ILE A 331 -31.44 1.86 -32.59
N ASP A 332 -30.28 1.40 -33.08
CA ASP A 332 -29.34 2.20 -33.88
C ASP A 332 -30.00 2.76 -35.15
N LYS A 333 -30.98 2.05 -35.72
CA LYS A 333 -31.74 2.49 -36.89
C LYS A 333 -32.67 3.66 -36.61
N PHE A 334 -32.98 3.95 -35.36
CA PHE A 334 -33.79 5.12 -35.01
C PHE A 334 -32.99 6.43 -34.96
N THR A 335 -31.68 6.37 -35.14
CA THR A 335 -30.79 7.54 -35.15
C THR A 335 -29.99 7.65 -36.45
N ASN A 336 -29.60 8.87 -36.83
CA ASN A 336 -28.67 9.08 -37.93
C ASN A 336 -27.20 8.93 -37.50
N ASP A 337 -26.27 9.06 -38.45
CA ASP A 337 -24.81 9.03 -38.26
C ASP A 337 -24.28 10.07 -37.25
N LYS A 338 -25.07 11.11 -36.97
CA LYS A 338 -24.78 12.16 -35.99
C LYS A 338 -25.48 11.94 -34.64
N GLY A 339 -26.12 10.79 -34.43
CA GLY A 339 -26.83 10.45 -33.19
C GLY A 339 -28.16 11.19 -32.97
N LYS A 340 -28.67 11.90 -33.98
CA LYS A 340 -29.99 12.55 -33.92
C LYS A 340 -31.08 11.52 -34.18
N VAL A 341 -32.05 11.41 -33.28
CA VAL A 341 -33.21 10.53 -33.42
C VAL A 341 -34.08 11.01 -34.58
N TYR A 342 -34.39 10.13 -35.52
CA TYR A 342 -35.33 10.40 -36.61
C TYR A 342 -36.74 10.57 -36.04
N THR A 343 -37.49 11.54 -36.58
CA THR A 343 -38.94 11.65 -36.37
C THR A 343 -39.69 10.46 -36.98
N LEU A 344 -40.94 10.26 -36.59
CA LEU A 344 -41.74 9.15 -37.16
C LEU A 344 -41.97 9.33 -38.66
N ASP A 345 -42.18 10.57 -39.13
CA ASP A 345 -42.34 10.88 -40.55
C ASP A 345 -41.06 10.63 -41.36
N GLU A 346 -39.88 10.90 -40.77
CA GLU A 346 -38.59 10.61 -41.39
C GLU A 346 -38.32 9.10 -41.46
N LEU A 347 -38.64 8.35 -40.40
CA LEU A 347 -38.53 6.89 -40.40
C LEU A 347 -39.48 6.27 -41.42
N LYS A 348 -40.72 6.76 -41.50
CA LYS A 348 -41.72 6.30 -42.47
C LYS A 348 -41.26 6.51 -43.91
N LYS A 349 -40.70 7.68 -44.23
CA LYS A 349 -40.19 7.98 -45.58
C LYS A 349 -38.99 7.14 -45.96
N ARG A 350 -38.17 6.73 -44.99
CA ARG A 350 -36.95 5.95 -45.23
C ARG A 350 -37.24 4.45 -45.33
N ASP A 351 -38.13 3.97 -44.46
CA ASP A 351 -38.34 2.54 -44.17
C ASP A 351 -39.83 2.17 -44.25
N GLU A 352 -40.53 2.58 -45.32
CA GLU A 352 -41.97 2.40 -45.50
C GLU A 352 -42.40 0.92 -45.37
N ASP A 353 -41.57 0.02 -45.88
CA ASP A 353 -41.73 -1.44 -45.82
C ASP A 353 -41.67 -2.01 -44.39
N LEU A 354 -40.98 -1.33 -43.46
CA LEU A 354 -40.93 -1.72 -42.05
C LEU A 354 -42.22 -1.34 -41.31
N PHE A 355 -42.84 -0.22 -41.67
CA PHE A 355 -44.12 0.21 -41.09
C PHE A 355 -45.27 -0.70 -41.54
N GLU A 356 -45.29 -1.08 -42.81
CA GLU A 356 -46.26 -2.04 -43.35
C GLU A 356 -46.13 -3.41 -42.66
N ARG A 357 -44.91 -3.93 -42.53
CA ARG A 357 -44.64 -5.21 -41.86
C ARG A 357 -45.02 -5.21 -40.38
N ALA A 358 -44.79 -4.10 -39.68
CA ALA A 358 -45.19 -3.94 -38.28
C ALA A 358 -46.69 -3.65 -38.11
N GLY A 359 -47.47 -3.52 -39.20
CA GLY A 359 -48.89 -3.22 -39.15
C GLY A 359 -49.20 -1.94 -38.38
N VAL A 360 -48.31 -0.96 -38.43
CA VAL A 360 -48.56 0.39 -37.90
C VAL A 360 -49.04 1.21 -39.08
N ALA A 361 -50.22 1.82 -38.98
CA ALA A 361 -50.76 2.62 -40.07
C ALA A 361 -49.76 3.70 -40.47
N ALA A 362 -49.53 3.78 -41.78
CA ALA A 362 -48.67 4.75 -42.44
C ALA A 362 -48.97 6.16 -41.93
#